data_AF-A0AAW2KJY4-F1
#
_entry.id   AF-A0AAW2KJY4-F1
#
_cell.length_a   1.000
_cell.length_b   1.000
_cell.length_c   1.000
_cell.angle_alpha   90.00
_cell.angle_beta   90.00
_cell.angle_gamma   90.00
#
_symmetry.space_group_name_H-M   'P 1'
#
loop_
_entity.id
_entity.type
_entity.pdbx_description
1 polymer ?
#
loop_
_entity_poly.entity_id
_entity_poly.type
_entity_poly.pdbx_seq_one_letter_code
_entity_poly.pdbx_strand_id
1 'polypeptide(L)' 'MAILDTAATHNFVADREIQKLGLILIQHSSRIKVVNSKAKLIHGMACVELKEGAWTGKLNLMVVPLMTLT' A
#
# COMPACT_ATOMS: atom_id res chain seq x y z
N MET A 1 -1.37 12.36 4.00
CA MET A 1 0.02 12.69 3.65
C MET A 1 0.69 11.41 3.18
N ALA A 2 1.49 11.47 2.12
CA ALA A 2 2.25 10.32 1.61
C ALA A 2 3.74 10.61 1.76
N ILE A 3 4.56 9.55 1.77
CA ILE A 3 6.02 9.64 1.84
C ILE A 3 6.58 9.08 0.53
N LEU A 4 7.49 9.82 -0.09
CA LEU A 4 8.27 9.34 -1.23
C LEU A 4 9.46 8.54 -0.70
N ASP A 5 9.38 7.22 -0.80
CA ASP A 5 10.46 6.31 -0.43
C ASP A 5 11.05 5.68 -1.69
N THR A 6 12.16 6.24 -2.17
CA THR A 6 12.85 5.75 -3.38
C THR A 6 13.60 4.44 -3.16
N ALA A 7 13.80 4.02 -1.92
CA ALA A 7 14.41 2.73 -1.60
C ALA A 7 13.38 1.59 -1.60
N ALA A 8 12.08 1.89 -1.62
CA ALA A 8 11.03 0.89 -1.70
C ALA A 8 10.82 0.39 -3.14
N THR A 9 10.81 -0.94 -3.32
CA THR A 9 10.54 -1.56 -4.63
C THR A 9 9.07 -1.51 -5.03
N HIS A 10 8.16 -1.39 -4.06
CA HIS A 10 6.72 -1.28 -4.27
C HIS A 10 6.16 -0.11 -3.46
N ASN A 11 5.07 0.50 -3.93
CA ASN A 11 4.35 1.49 -3.14
C ASN A 11 3.44 0.77 -2.14
N PHE A 12 3.39 1.28 -0.91
CA PHE A 12 2.60 0.68 0.16
C PHE A 12 1.54 1.66 0.68
N VAL A 13 0.41 1.10 1.10
CA VAL A 13 -0.64 1.85 1.80
C VAL A 13 -1.16 1.01 2.96
N ALA A 14 -1.46 1.66 4.08
CA ALA A 14 -2.05 0.99 5.23
C ALA A 14 -3.49 0.57 4.91
N ASP A 15 -3.86 -0.63 5.35
CA ASP A 15 -5.21 -1.19 5.27
C ASP A 15 -6.32 -0.24 5.78
N ARG A 16 -6.07 0.52 6.84
CA ARG A 16 -7.01 1.53 7.34
C ARG A 16 -7.40 2.62 6.32
N GLU A 17 -6.63 2.79 5.25
CA GLU A 17 -6.91 3.79 4.20
C GLU A 17 -7.78 3.24 3.06
N ILE A 18 -8.06 1.93 3.00
CA ILE A 18 -8.86 1.30 1.92
C ILE A 18 -10.19 2.04 1.73
N GLN A 19 -10.96 2.20 2.82
CA GLN A 19 -12.28 2.82 2.76
C GLN A 19 -12.21 4.33 2.50
N LYS A 20 -11.24 5.01 3.13
CA LYS A 20 -11.05 6.46 2.97
C LYS A 20 -10.70 6.86 1.54
N LEU A 21 -9.95 6.01 0.83
CA LEU A 21 -9.51 6.25 -0.54
C LEU A 21 -10.36 5.52 -1.58
N GLY A 22 -11.39 4.77 -1.17
CA GLY A 22 -12.23 4.00 -2.08
C GLY A 22 -11.47 2.95 -2.89
N LEU A 23 -10.46 2.32 -2.30
CA LEU A 23 -9.59 1.37 -3.03
C LEU A 23 -10.35 0.08 -3.34
N ILE A 24 -10.29 -0.33 -4.61
CA ILE A 24 -10.77 -1.63 -5.06
C ILE A 24 -9.59 -2.59 -5.09
N LEU A 25 -9.68 -3.67 -4.31
CA LEU A 25 -8.59 -4.62 -4.15
C LEU A 25 -8.65 -5.74 -5.20
N ILE A 26 -7.49 -6.03 -5.76
CA ILE A 26 -7.21 -7.21 -6.57
C ILE A 26 -6.50 -8.22 -5.66
N GLN A 27 -6.95 -9.47 -5.69
CA GLN A 27 -6.36 -10.54 -4.90
C GLN A 27 -4.87 -10.71 -5.26
N HIS A 28 -4.03 -10.83 -4.24
CA HIS A 28 -2.59 -10.97 -4.42
C HIS A 28 -2.00 -11.86 -3.32
N SER A 29 -1.02 -12.69 -3.65
CA SER A 29 -0.47 -13.72 -2.75
C SER A 29 0.79 -13.28 -1.98
N SER A 30 1.26 -12.04 -2.21
CA SER A 30 2.45 -11.52 -1.52
C SER A 30 2.27 -11.40 -0.01
N ARG A 31 3.42 -11.39 0.66
CA ARG A 31 3.52 -11.23 2.11
C ARG A 31 4.45 -10.07 2.43
N ILE A 32 4.17 -9.39 3.52
CA ILE A 32 5.04 -8.35 4.11
C ILE A 32 5.58 -8.82 5.45
N LYS A 33 6.85 -8.52 5.72
CA LYS A 33 7.51 -8.80 7.00
C LYS A 33 8.10 -7.52 7.57
N VAL A 34 7.70 -7.18 8.79
CA VAL A 34 8.42 -6.19 9.61
C VAL A 34 9.53 -6.91 10.38
N VAL A 35 10.66 -6.25 10.61
CA VAL A 35 11.92 -6.84 11.13
C VAL A 35 11.73 -7.81 12.31
N ASN A 36 10.85 -7.49 13.25
CA ASN A 36 10.60 -8.27 14.47
C ASN A 36 9.23 -8.98 14.46
N SER A 37 8.72 -9.33 13.28
CA SER A 37 7.40 -9.96 13.14
C SER A 37 7.41 -11.16 12.19
N LYS A 38 6.42 -12.04 12.34
CA LYS A 38 6.12 -13.06 11.32
C LYS A 38 5.58 -12.37 10.06
N ALA A 39 5.95 -12.88 8.89
CA ALA A 39 5.43 -12.39 7.62
C ALA A 39 3.91 -12.57 7.57
N LYS A 40 3.17 -11.50 7.24
CA LYS A 40 1.71 -11.48 7.10
C LYS A 40 1.35 -11.38 5.62
N LEU A 41 0.19 -11.92 5.24
CA LEU A 41 -0.38 -11.69 3.92
C LEU A 41 -0.74 -10.20 3.78
N ILE A 42 -0.58 -9.66 2.57
CA ILE A 42 -1.16 -8.36 2.25
C ILE A 42 -2.67 -8.52 2.03
N HIS A 43 -3.44 -7.43 2.17
CA HIS A 43 -4.88 -7.45 1.88
C HIS A 43 -5.16 -7.57 0.38
N GLY A 44 -4.25 -7.02 -0.45
CA GLY A 44 -4.33 -7.08 -1.90
C GLY A 44 -3.50 -5.99 -2.55
N MET A 45 -3.70 -5.82 -3.84
CA MET A 45 -3.13 -4.72 -4.64
C MET A 45 -4.26 -3.84 -5.15
N ALA A 46 -4.05 -2.52 -5.20
CA ALA A 46 -4.94 -1.59 -5.88
C ALA A 46 -4.18 -0.90 -7.03
N CYS A 47 -4.79 -0.83 -8.21
CA CYS A 47 -4.29 -0.01 -9.32
C CYS A 47 -5.05 1.33 -9.28
N VAL A 48 -4.32 2.43 -9.12
CA VAL A 48 -4.90 3.76 -8.94
C VAL A 48 -4.30 4.76 -9.92
N GLU A 49 -5.06 5.79 -10.23
CA GLU A 49 -4.54 7.00 -10.86
C GLU A 49 -4.10 7.97 -9.76
N LEU A 50 -2.81 8.33 -9.75
CA LEU A 50 -2.25 9.35 -8.88
C LEU A 50 -2.12 10.65 -9.65
N LYS A 51 -2.64 11.72 -9.06
CA LYS A 51 -2.44 13.09 -9.53
C LYS A 51 -1.57 13.84 -8.53
N GLU A 52 -0.43 14.33 -8.98
CA GLU A 52 0.46 15.19 -8.21
C GLU A 52 0.76 16.46 -9.01
N GLY A 53 0.17 17.58 -8.60
CA GLY A 53 0.23 18.82 -9.38
C GLY A 53 -0.33 18.63 -10.79
N ALA A 54 0.51 18.89 -11.79
CA ALA A 54 0.18 18.72 -13.21
C ALA A 54 0.41 17.30 -13.74
N TRP A 55 1.10 16.45 -12.98
CA TRP A 55 1.39 15.08 -13.37
C TRP A 55 0.24 14.14 -12.99
N THR A 56 -0.11 13.26 -13.91
CA THR A 56 -1.05 12.15 -13.68
C THR A 56 -0.40 10.86 -14.15
N GLY A 57 -0.44 9.82 -13.32
CA GLY A 57 0.08 8.50 -13.69
C GLY A 57 -0.64 7.36 -12.99
N LYS A 58 -0.51 6.16 -13.53
CA LYS A 58 -1.04 4.95 -12.90
C LYS A 58 0.03 4.30 -12.04
N LEU A 59 -0.35 3.88 -10.84
CA LEU A 59 0.53 3.15 -9.94
C LEU A 59 -0.21 2.02 -9.21
N ASN A 60 0.57 1.02 -8.81
CA ASN A 60 0.09 -0.07 -7.97
C ASN A 60 0.42 0.22 -6.50
N LEU A 61 -0.57 0.08 -5.62
CA LEU A 61 -0.44 0.14 -4.17
C LEU A 61 -0.60 -1.26 -3.57
N MET A 62 0.39 -1.69 -2.79
CA MET A 62 0.30 -2.90 -1.98
C MET A 62 -0.35 -2.55 -0.64
N VAL A 63 -1.53 -3.11 -0.39
CA VAL A 63 -2.32 -2.78 0.81
C VAL A 63 -1.89 -3.69 1.95
N VAL A 64 -1.20 -3.13 2.93
CA VAL A 64 -0.49 -3.89 3.97
C VAL A 64 -1.16 -3.76 5.35
N PRO A 65 -1.20 -4.84 6.15
CA PRO A 65 -1.69 -4.79 7.52
C PRO A 65 -0.64 -4.11 8.43
N LEU A 66 -0.72 -2.78 8.54
CA LEU A 66 0.15 -1.97 9.39
C LEU A 66 -0.49 -1.85 10.78
N MET A 67 -0.03 -2.71 11.70
CA MET A 67 -0.39 -2.59 13.11
C MET A 67 0.32 -1.38 13.71
N THR A 68 -0.41 -0.50 14.40
CA THR A 68 0.20 0.48 15.30
C THR A 68 0.73 -0.25 16.52
N LEU A 69 2.01 -0.03 16.86
CA LEU A 69 2.54 -0.37 18.18
C LEU A 69 1.79 0.50 19.19
N THR A 70 0.86 -0.09 19.94
CA THR A 70 0.23 0.51 21.13
C THR A 70 1.00 0.12 22.37
#